data_AF-A0A959VEK7-F1
#
_entry.id   AF-A0A959VEK7-F1
#
_cell.length_a   1.000
_cell.length_b   1.000
_cell.length_c   1.000
_cell.angle_alpha   90.00
_cell.angle_beta   90.00
_cell.angle_gamma   90.00
#
_symmetry.space_group_name_H-M   'P 1'
#
loop_
_entity.id
_entity.type
_entity.pdbx_description
1 polymer ?
#
loop_
_entity_poly.entity_id
_entity_poly.type
_entity_poly.pdbx_seq_one_letter_code
_entity_poly.pdbx_strand_id
1 'polypeptide(L)'
;MKTKKRISTYVLTLIVLISFGIIPFSINAQEAKIQQAEKQQVVDSIAKLMTNRYVFPDVGKEMGDLVLKNMASGKYDAVSDYNEFGMMLTDDLRSVSNDRHIGVRYNPERIAMEKKAEAEGNEEELEAYYRRFDEANNYNFKTIKILPGNVGYLKFNGFANAAEAGPTAVAALNFLAYTDALIIDLTENGGGSPSLIQLMTTYFFDEPEHLNSFYIREGDQTEQFWTLPWVPGRKMTNTDIYILTSSRTFSGAEEFTYNLKNLERATIVGETTGGGAHPVSMFIINDNFTIGVPFGRAVNPITNTNWEGTGVEPDVKVNKDEAFDVAYQMALEKRLENEEMEELKNQVAWTLDGIKAKNEQFNLDPKKMKEYTGNFGPRVITLQDGALYYQREDRPKMKMIPMKEDVFYFDELQYFRLKFIRENGKIVAVEGMYDNGNTDKNEKG
;
A
#
# COMPACT_ATOMS: atom_id res chain seq x y z
N MET A 1 -9.71 30.02 -85.78
CA MET A 1 -8.26 29.75 -85.59
C MET A 1 -7.67 30.91 -84.80
N LYS A 2 -7.23 30.66 -83.55
CA LYS A 2 -6.39 31.51 -82.64
C LYS A 2 -6.92 32.94 -82.34
N THR A 3 -6.92 33.50 -81.13
CA THR A 3 -5.97 33.38 -80.02
C THR A 3 -6.57 33.98 -78.73
N LYS A 4 -6.24 33.39 -77.57
CA LYS A 4 -6.55 33.84 -76.20
C LYS A 4 -5.79 35.13 -75.81
N LYS A 5 -6.37 35.97 -74.93
CA LYS A 5 -5.89 36.15 -73.54
C LYS A 5 -6.70 37.17 -72.70
N ARG A 6 -7.19 36.65 -71.57
CA ARG A 6 -7.31 37.20 -70.20
C ARG A 6 -7.78 38.65 -69.99
N ILE A 7 -8.96 38.78 -69.37
CA ILE A 7 -9.37 39.93 -68.57
C ILE A 7 -9.62 39.42 -67.14
N SER A 8 -9.05 40.13 -66.17
CA SER A 8 -9.26 39.93 -64.73
C SER A 8 -10.49 40.73 -64.31
N THR A 9 -11.46 40.09 -63.65
CA THR A 9 -12.63 40.78 -63.09
C THR A 9 -12.84 40.37 -61.64
N TYR A 10 -12.87 41.36 -60.77
CA TYR A 10 -13.19 41.31 -59.35
C TYR A 10 -14.60 40.74 -59.12
N VAL A 11 -14.73 39.80 -58.17
CA VAL A 11 -16.03 39.28 -57.71
C VAL A 11 -16.30 39.77 -56.29
N LEU A 12 -17.42 40.49 -56.17
CA LEU A 12 -18.04 41.02 -54.97
C LEU A 12 -18.47 39.87 -54.04
N THR A 13 -18.11 39.93 -52.76
CA THR A 13 -18.50 38.94 -51.74
C THR A 13 -19.90 39.27 -51.21
N LEU A 14 -20.86 38.36 -51.42
CA LEU A 14 -22.21 38.41 -50.84
C LEU A 14 -22.23 37.54 -49.57
N ILE A 15 -22.45 38.15 -48.41
CA ILE A 15 -22.59 37.44 -47.12
C ILE A 15 -24.04 36.99 -46.97
N VAL A 16 -24.27 35.67 -46.93
CA VAL A 16 -25.54 35.06 -46.57
C VAL A 16 -25.46 34.63 -45.10
N LEU A 17 -26.26 35.28 -44.26
CA LEU A 17 -26.47 34.90 -42.85
C LEU A 17 -27.42 33.70 -42.80
N ILE A 18 -26.87 32.51 -42.53
CA ILE A 18 -27.65 31.31 -42.18
C ILE A 18 -27.72 31.23 -40.66
N SER A 19 -28.89 31.52 -40.09
CA SER A 19 -29.20 31.31 -38.68
C SER A 19 -29.38 29.81 -38.42
N PHE A 20 -28.35 29.14 -37.89
CA PHE A 20 -28.48 27.81 -37.30
C PHE A 20 -29.14 27.94 -35.93
N GLY A 21 -30.40 27.51 -35.84
CA GLY A 21 -31.05 27.25 -34.56
C GLY A 21 -30.36 26.07 -33.88
N ILE A 22 -29.62 26.33 -32.81
CA ILE A 22 -29.08 25.30 -31.93
C ILE A 22 -30.27 24.75 -31.12
N ILE A 23 -30.77 23.58 -31.49
CA ILE A 23 -31.63 22.80 -30.60
C ILE A 23 -30.70 22.16 -29.56
N PRO A 24 -30.78 22.51 -28.27
CA PRO A 24 -30.05 21.78 -27.26
C PRO A 24 -30.63 20.37 -27.17
N PHE A 25 -29.93 19.39 -27.75
CA PHE A 25 -30.11 17.98 -27.39
C PHE A 25 -29.70 17.84 -25.92
N SER A 26 -30.67 18.01 -25.04
CA SER A 26 -30.54 17.56 -23.66
C SER A 26 -30.66 16.04 -23.71
N ILE A 27 -29.52 15.34 -23.76
CA ILE A 27 -29.48 13.94 -23.39
C ILE A 27 -29.77 13.92 -21.89
N ASN A 28 -31.03 13.82 -21.53
CA ASN A 28 -31.44 13.38 -20.21
C ASN A 28 -31.03 11.90 -20.13
N ALA A 29 -29.77 11.65 -19.75
CA ALA A 29 -29.40 10.37 -19.17
C ALA A 29 -30.09 10.31 -17.80
N GLN A 30 -31.36 9.91 -17.81
CA GLN A 30 -32.05 9.59 -16.58
C GLN A 30 -31.33 8.34 -16.03
N GLU A 31 -30.60 8.51 -14.93
CA GLU A 31 -29.95 7.39 -14.24
C GLU A 31 -30.96 6.28 -14.05
N ALA A 32 -30.64 5.10 -14.59
CA ALA A 32 -31.53 3.95 -14.52
C ALA A 32 -31.79 3.63 -13.05
N LYS A 33 -33.08 3.53 -12.68
CA LYS A 33 -33.50 3.20 -11.32
C LYS A 33 -33.75 1.71 -11.21
N ILE A 34 -33.24 1.11 -10.14
CA ILE A 34 -33.46 -0.32 -9.88
C ILE A 34 -34.94 -0.60 -9.61
N GLN A 35 -35.49 -1.58 -10.32
CA GLN A 35 -36.91 -1.94 -10.23
C GLN A 35 -37.14 -3.02 -9.16
N GLN A 36 -38.36 -3.10 -8.63
CA GLN A 36 -38.71 -4.05 -7.57
C GLN A 36 -38.48 -5.52 -7.97
N ALA A 37 -38.81 -5.88 -9.22
CA ALA A 37 -38.59 -7.22 -9.74
C ALA A 37 -37.09 -7.58 -9.78
N GLU A 38 -36.24 -6.62 -10.13
CA GLU A 38 -34.79 -6.80 -10.14
C GLU A 38 -34.24 -6.96 -8.72
N LYS A 39 -34.70 -6.14 -7.76
CA LYS A 39 -34.34 -6.30 -6.34
C LYS A 39 -34.67 -7.70 -5.83
N GLN A 40 -35.85 -8.23 -6.17
CA GLN A 40 -36.25 -9.59 -5.79
C GLN A 40 -35.28 -10.63 -6.36
N GLN A 41 -34.96 -10.53 -7.66
CA GLN A 41 -34.03 -11.44 -8.31
C GLN A 41 -32.64 -11.41 -7.63
N VAL A 42 -32.12 -10.22 -7.33
CA VAL A 42 -30.82 -10.04 -6.66
C VAL A 42 -30.84 -10.71 -5.29
N VAL A 43 -31.88 -10.46 -4.48
CA VAL A 43 -32.02 -11.04 -3.15
C VAL A 43 -32.13 -12.57 -3.21
N ASP A 44 -32.96 -13.11 -4.10
CA ASP A 44 -33.14 -14.56 -4.26
C ASP A 44 -31.82 -15.25 -4.66
N SER A 45 -31.05 -14.63 -5.56
CA SER A 45 -29.73 -15.12 -5.98
C SER A 45 -28.71 -15.07 -4.84
N ILE A 46 -28.67 -13.98 -4.07
CA ILE A 46 -27.79 -13.87 -2.90
C ILE A 46 -28.11 -14.95 -1.87
N ALA A 47 -29.39 -15.16 -1.54
CA ALA A 47 -29.80 -16.17 -0.57
C ALA A 47 -29.36 -17.58 -0.98
N LYS A 48 -29.47 -17.91 -2.27
CA LYS A 48 -28.98 -19.18 -2.83
C LYS A 48 -27.45 -19.26 -2.76
N LEU A 49 -26.74 -18.21 -3.15
CA LEU A 49 -25.28 -18.19 -3.12
C LEU A 49 -24.74 -18.35 -1.69
N MET A 50 -25.25 -17.60 -0.73
CA MET A 50 -24.83 -17.70 0.67
C MET A 50 -25.08 -19.11 1.23
N THR A 51 -26.27 -19.67 1.00
CA THR A 51 -26.61 -21.03 1.48
C THR A 51 -25.71 -22.11 0.88
N ASN A 52 -25.37 -21.98 -0.41
CA ASN A 52 -24.71 -23.06 -1.16
C ASN A 52 -23.19 -22.93 -1.25
N ARG A 53 -22.63 -21.75 -0.95
CA ARG A 53 -21.21 -21.44 -1.20
C ARG A 53 -20.48 -20.86 0.00
N TYR A 54 -21.17 -20.21 0.94
CA TYR A 54 -20.50 -19.63 2.09
C TYR A 54 -19.85 -20.73 2.95
N VAL A 55 -18.66 -20.43 3.45
CA VAL A 55 -17.83 -21.43 4.16
C VAL A 55 -18.51 -22.03 5.40
N PHE A 56 -19.37 -21.25 6.09
CA PHE A 56 -20.14 -21.71 7.25
C PHE A 56 -21.62 -21.91 6.86
N PRO A 57 -22.10 -23.14 6.67
CA PRO A 57 -23.43 -23.39 6.09
C PRO A 57 -24.60 -22.75 6.86
N ASP A 58 -24.58 -22.86 8.19
CA ASP A 58 -25.65 -22.33 9.03
C ASP A 58 -25.69 -20.79 8.98
N VAL A 59 -24.52 -20.14 9.05
CA VAL A 59 -24.39 -18.68 8.93
C VAL A 59 -24.78 -18.21 7.53
N GLY A 60 -24.41 -18.96 6.48
CA GLY A 60 -24.80 -18.71 5.09
C GLY A 60 -26.32 -18.75 4.91
N LYS A 61 -26.98 -19.71 5.56
CA LYS A 61 -28.44 -19.81 5.58
C LYS A 61 -29.07 -18.63 6.34
N GLU A 62 -28.55 -18.27 7.50
CA GLU A 62 -29.04 -17.12 8.29
C GLU A 62 -28.95 -15.81 7.49
N MET A 63 -27.84 -15.58 6.78
CA MET A 63 -27.67 -14.46 5.87
C MET A 63 -28.72 -14.44 4.76
N GLY A 64 -28.96 -15.59 4.12
CA GLY A 64 -29.97 -15.74 3.07
C GLY A 64 -31.39 -15.47 3.60
N ASP A 65 -31.74 -16.04 4.75
CA ASP A 65 -33.03 -15.84 5.40
C ASP A 65 -33.25 -14.36 5.77
N LEU A 66 -32.21 -13.67 6.24
CA LEU A 66 -32.28 -12.24 6.58
C LEU A 66 -32.62 -11.38 5.36
N VAL A 67 -31.88 -11.52 4.25
CA VAL A 67 -32.12 -10.68 3.07
C VAL A 67 -33.48 -10.95 2.44
N LEU A 68 -33.95 -12.21 2.45
CA LEU A 68 -35.31 -12.58 2.02
C LEU A 68 -36.38 -11.96 2.91
N LYS A 69 -36.21 -12.02 4.23
CA LYS A 69 -37.12 -11.40 5.20
C LYS A 69 -37.18 -9.88 4.99
N ASN A 70 -36.04 -9.24 4.82
CA ASN A 70 -35.95 -7.79 4.59
C ASN A 70 -36.65 -7.39 3.30
N MET A 71 -36.48 -8.16 2.22
CA MET A 71 -37.21 -7.97 0.97
C MET A 71 -38.72 -8.11 1.15
N ALA A 72 -39.19 -9.16 1.83
CA ALA A 72 -40.62 -9.38 2.08
C ALA A 72 -41.26 -8.30 2.98
N SER A 73 -40.47 -7.68 3.86
CA SER A 73 -40.92 -6.59 4.74
C SER A 73 -40.97 -5.21 4.06
N GLY A 74 -40.51 -5.10 2.81
CA GLY A 74 -40.43 -3.83 2.08
C GLY A 74 -39.24 -2.94 2.48
N LYS A 75 -38.24 -3.46 3.20
CA LYS A 75 -37.07 -2.69 3.65
C LYS A 75 -36.35 -1.99 2.50
N TYR A 76 -36.31 -2.62 1.33
CA TYR A 76 -35.60 -2.11 0.16
C TYR A 76 -36.48 -1.28 -0.79
N ASP A 77 -37.79 -1.12 -0.53
CA ASP A 77 -38.74 -0.58 -1.50
C ASP A 77 -38.41 0.85 -1.94
N ALA A 78 -37.99 1.69 -0.99
CA ALA A 78 -37.68 3.10 -1.22
C ALA A 78 -36.36 3.34 -1.98
N VAL A 79 -35.46 2.34 -2.00
CA VAL A 79 -34.13 2.48 -2.63
C VAL A 79 -34.25 2.48 -4.13
N SER A 80 -33.71 3.49 -4.80
CA SER A 80 -33.71 3.53 -6.28
C SER A 80 -32.32 3.54 -6.91
N ASP A 81 -31.28 3.81 -6.11
CA ASP A 81 -29.89 3.78 -6.57
C ASP A 81 -29.30 2.36 -6.43
N TYR A 82 -28.54 1.95 -7.45
CA TYR A 82 -27.93 0.62 -7.51
C TYR A 82 -26.81 0.45 -6.47
N ASN A 83 -25.99 1.48 -6.24
CA ASN A 83 -24.91 1.40 -5.26
C ASN A 83 -25.45 1.36 -3.84
N GLU A 84 -26.45 2.19 -3.53
CA GLU A 84 -27.15 2.19 -2.25
C GLU A 84 -27.78 0.83 -1.95
N PHE A 85 -28.44 0.21 -2.93
CA PHE A 85 -28.99 -1.14 -2.76
C PHE A 85 -27.92 -2.19 -2.48
N GLY A 86 -26.80 -2.16 -3.21
CA GLY A 86 -25.66 -3.05 -2.96
C GLY A 86 -25.03 -2.85 -1.57
N MET A 87 -24.92 -1.60 -1.11
CA MET A 87 -24.43 -1.29 0.24
C MET A 87 -25.37 -1.83 1.33
N MET A 88 -26.69 -1.62 1.19
CA MET A 88 -27.66 -2.15 2.16
C MET A 88 -27.62 -3.67 2.26
N LEU A 89 -27.52 -4.36 1.11
CA LEU A 89 -27.36 -5.82 1.10
C LEU A 89 -26.04 -6.26 1.75
N THR A 90 -24.96 -5.53 1.49
CA THR A 90 -23.65 -5.79 2.09
C THR A 90 -23.71 -5.65 3.62
N ASP A 91 -24.32 -4.58 4.12
CA ASP A 91 -24.46 -4.33 5.55
C ASP A 91 -25.33 -5.41 6.23
N ASP A 92 -26.42 -5.82 5.58
CA ASP A 92 -27.28 -6.88 6.10
C ASP A 92 -26.54 -8.21 6.21
N LEU A 93 -25.80 -8.62 5.17
CA LEU A 93 -25.01 -9.85 5.18
C LEU A 93 -23.90 -9.80 6.26
N ARG A 94 -23.20 -8.66 6.36
CA ARG A 94 -22.14 -8.46 7.36
C ARG A 94 -22.68 -8.38 8.78
N SER A 95 -23.92 -7.95 8.99
CA SER A 95 -24.53 -7.90 10.32
C SER A 95 -24.70 -9.29 10.96
N VAL A 96 -24.70 -10.34 10.14
CA VAL A 96 -24.79 -11.74 10.57
C VAL A 96 -23.40 -12.36 10.74
N SER A 97 -22.53 -12.20 9.74
CA SER A 97 -21.24 -12.90 9.68
C SER A 97 -20.07 -12.13 10.30
N ASN A 98 -20.14 -10.81 10.34
CA ASN A 98 -19.01 -9.89 10.53
C ASN A 98 -17.88 -10.03 9.49
N ASP A 99 -18.12 -10.80 8.42
CA ASP A 99 -17.12 -11.13 7.42
C ASP A 99 -16.95 -9.98 6.42
N ARG A 100 -15.80 -9.32 6.49
CA ARG A 100 -15.53 -8.09 5.73
C ARG A 100 -15.21 -8.35 4.26
N HIS A 101 -15.01 -9.60 3.84
CA HIS A 101 -14.84 -9.95 2.43
C HIS A 101 -16.15 -9.98 1.66
N ILE A 102 -17.29 -10.14 2.34
CA ILE A 102 -18.60 -10.09 1.69
C ILE A 102 -18.86 -8.67 1.19
N GLY A 103 -19.23 -8.52 -0.08
CA GLY A 103 -19.63 -7.23 -0.64
C GLY A 103 -20.41 -7.38 -1.92
N VAL A 104 -21.59 -6.76 -1.98
CA VAL A 104 -22.47 -6.70 -3.16
C VAL A 104 -22.20 -5.40 -3.89
N ARG A 105 -21.72 -5.50 -5.14
CA ARG A 105 -21.22 -4.34 -5.90
C ARG A 105 -21.96 -4.18 -7.21
N TYR A 106 -22.36 -2.95 -7.50
CA TYR A 106 -22.86 -2.57 -8.82
C TYR A 106 -21.69 -2.39 -9.78
N ASN A 107 -21.60 -3.22 -10.82
CA ASN A 107 -20.53 -3.16 -11.82
C ASN A 107 -20.99 -3.72 -13.19
N PRO A 108 -21.97 -3.06 -13.85
CA PRO A 108 -22.55 -3.57 -15.09
C PRO A 108 -21.55 -3.60 -16.25
N GLU A 109 -20.61 -2.66 -16.30
CA GLU A 109 -19.61 -2.59 -17.37
C GLU A 109 -18.70 -3.81 -17.35
N ARG A 110 -18.17 -4.17 -16.18
CA ARG A 110 -17.37 -5.38 -16.00
C ARG A 110 -18.15 -6.64 -16.38
N ILE A 111 -19.39 -6.75 -15.90
CA ILE A 111 -20.25 -7.92 -16.17
C ILE A 111 -20.52 -8.05 -17.66
N ALA A 112 -20.79 -6.94 -18.35
CA ALA A 112 -21.01 -6.92 -19.79
C ALA A 112 -19.75 -7.35 -20.56
N MET A 113 -18.56 -6.91 -20.12
CA MET A 113 -17.29 -7.37 -20.70
C MET A 113 -17.07 -8.87 -20.50
N GLU A 114 -17.27 -9.38 -19.29
CA GLU A 114 -17.13 -10.81 -18.97
C GLU A 114 -18.11 -11.68 -19.77
N LYS A 115 -19.39 -11.31 -19.81
CA LYS A 115 -20.40 -12.04 -20.60
C LYS A 115 -20.14 -11.99 -22.11
N LYS A 116 -19.64 -10.86 -22.62
CA LYS A 116 -19.28 -10.72 -24.02
C LYS A 116 -18.10 -11.63 -24.36
N ALA A 117 -17.06 -11.63 -23.52
CA ALA A 117 -15.89 -12.48 -23.72
C ALA A 117 -16.28 -13.97 -23.74
N GLU A 118 -17.12 -14.41 -22.81
CA GLU A 118 -17.64 -15.79 -22.76
C GLU A 118 -18.47 -16.12 -24.02
N ALA A 119 -19.38 -15.24 -24.44
CA ALA A 119 -20.22 -15.47 -25.60
C ALA A 119 -19.43 -15.52 -26.93
N GLU A 120 -18.31 -14.80 -27.01
CA GLU A 120 -17.45 -14.71 -28.19
C GLU A 120 -16.26 -15.70 -28.15
N GLY A 121 -16.00 -16.36 -27.02
CA GLY A 121 -14.84 -17.23 -26.81
C GLY A 121 -13.51 -16.48 -26.74
N ASN A 122 -13.54 -15.23 -26.25
CA ASN A 122 -12.42 -14.30 -26.20
C ASN A 122 -11.95 -14.02 -24.76
N GLU A 123 -12.10 -14.97 -23.85
CA GLU A 123 -11.70 -14.83 -22.43
C GLU A 123 -10.21 -14.51 -22.29
N GLU A 124 -9.35 -15.09 -23.14
CA GLU A 124 -7.91 -14.80 -23.16
C GLU A 124 -7.62 -13.31 -23.50
N GLU A 125 -8.40 -12.70 -24.39
CA GLU A 125 -8.27 -11.28 -24.70
C GLU A 125 -8.69 -10.40 -23.52
N LEU A 126 -9.75 -10.79 -22.80
CA LEU A 126 -10.20 -10.10 -21.60
C LEU A 126 -9.18 -10.23 -20.46
N GLU A 127 -8.58 -11.41 -20.29
CA GLU A 127 -7.47 -11.61 -19.35
C GLU A 127 -6.26 -10.75 -19.73
N ALA A 128 -5.91 -10.68 -21.02
CA ALA A 128 -4.83 -9.81 -21.49
C ALA A 128 -5.13 -8.32 -21.25
N TYR A 129 -6.38 -7.91 -21.38
CA TYR A 129 -6.83 -6.56 -21.03
C TYR A 129 -6.61 -6.25 -19.55
N TYR A 130 -7.01 -7.14 -18.63
CA TYR A 130 -6.78 -6.93 -17.19
C TYR A 130 -5.29 -6.98 -16.82
N ARG A 131 -4.55 -7.94 -17.36
CA ARG A 131 -3.09 -8.04 -17.21
C ARG A 131 -2.38 -6.75 -17.62
N ARG A 132 -2.88 -6.05 -18.64
CA ARG A 132 -2.31 -4.76 -19.06
C ARG A 132 -2.42 -3.67 -17.98
N PHE A 133 -3.48 -3.68 -17.16
CA PHE A 133 -3.58 -2.77 -16.01
C PHE A 133 -2.59 -3.14 -14.92
N ASP A 134 -2.43 -4.44 -14.65
CA ASP A 134 -1.45 -4.92 -13.66
C ASP A 134 -0.02 -4.56 -14.09
N GLU A 135 0.34 -4.77 -15.35
CA GLU A 135 1.61 -4.34 -15.94
C GLU A 135 1.82 -2.82 -15.79
N ALA A 136 0.82 -2.01 -16.17
CA ALA A 136 0.89 -0.55 -16.09
C ALA A 136 1.06 -0.06 -14.64
N ASN A 137 0.56 -0.84 -13.68
CA ASN A 137 0.67 -0.57 -12.25
C ASN A 137 1.88 -1.26 -11.59
N ASN A 138 2.76 -1.86 -12.40
CA ASN A 138 3.94 -2.62 -12.00
C ASN A 138 3.61 -3.74 -10.99
N TYR A 139 2.50 -4.44 -11.21
CA TYR A 139 1.98 -5.51 -10.35
C TYR A 139 1.89 -5.09 -8.87
N ASN A 140 1.55 -3.82 -8.63
CA ASN A 140 1.47 -3.18 -7.31
C ASN A 140 2.81 -2.91 -6.58
N PHE A 141 3.97 -3.20 -7.17
CA PHE A 141 5.27 -2.82 -6.61
C PHE A 141 5.52 -1.32 -6.80
N LYS A 142 5.73 -0.60 -5.70
CA LYS A 142 5.78 0.88 -5.68
C LYS A 142 7.15 1.45 -5.43
N THR A 143 7.90 0.87 -4.51
CA THR A 143 9.20 1.43 -4.11
C THR A 143 10.14 0.34 -3.64
N ILE A 144 11.38 0.43 -4.09
CA ILE A 144 12.50 -0.41 -3.68
C ILE A 144 13.67 0.53 -3.41
N LYS A 145 14.26 0.45 -2.22
CA LYS A 145 15.39 1.31 -1.81
C LYS A 145 16.35 0.54 -0.93
N ILE A 146 17.64 0.92 -0.98
CA ILE A 146 18.60 0.63 0.08
C ILE A 146 18.76 1.94 0.86
N LEU A 147 18.33 1.92 2.11
CA LEU A 147 18.44 3.04 3.04
C LEU A 147 19.85 3.06 3.66
N PRO A 148 20.30 4.21 4.18
CA PRO A 148 21.54 4.29 4.94
C PRO A 148 21.60 3.25 6.07
N GLY A 149 22.80 2.79 6.36
CA GLY A 149 22.98 1.65 7.25
C GLY A 149 22.56 0.30 6.64
N ASN A 150 22.54 0.18 5.31
CA ASN A 150 22.29 -1.05 4.57
C ASN A 150 20.96 -1.75 4.91
N VAL A 151 19.90 -0.95 5.08
CA VAL A 151 18.55 -1.45 5.35
C VAL A 151 17.73 -1.40 4.06
N GLY A 152 17.25 -2.55 3.60
CA GLY A 152 16.34 -2.65 2.48
C GLY A 152 14.95 -2.11 2.82
N TYR A 153 14.31 -1.46 1.86
CA TYR A 153 12.91 -1.06 1.97
C TYR A 153 12.15 -1.48 0.71
N LEU A 154 11.05 -2.20 0.91
CA LEU A 154 10.16 -2.71 -0.14
C LEU A 154 8.73 -2.31 0.16
N LYS A 155 8.12 -1.51 -0.72
CA LYS A 155 6.69 -1.15 -0.67
C LYS A 155 5.94 -1.72 -1.86
N PHE A 156 4.85 -2.42 -1.58
CA PHE A 156 3.90 -2.88 -2.60
C PHE A 156 2.48 -2.98 -2.00
N ASN A 157 1.48 -2.70 -2.83
CA ASN A 157 0.10 -2.48 -2.36
C ASN A 157 -0.88 -3.61 -2.73
N GLY A 158 -0.37 -4.75 -3.22
CA GLY A 158 -1.19 -5.92 -3.53
C GLY A 158 -0.35 -7.12 -3.94
N PHE A 159 -0.87 -8.32 -3.70
CA PHE A 159 -0.27 -9.57 -4.15
C PHE A 159 -0.92 -10.00 -5.47
N ALA A 160 -0.31 -9.66 -6.61
CA ALA A 160 -0.77 -10.16 -7.91
C ALA A 160 -0.47 -11.67 -8.07
N ASN A 161 -0.95 -12.30 -9.15
CA ASN A 161 -0.65 -13.71 -9.41
C ASN A 161 0.86 -13.91 -9.68
N ALA A 162 1.48 -14.92 -9.08
CA ALA A 162 2.91 -15.18 -9.24
C ALA A 162 3.31 -15.55 -10.68
N ALA A 163 2.41 -16.12 -11.49
CA ALA A 163 2.68 -16.41 -12.90
C ALA A 163 3.01 -15.14 -13.70
N GLU A 164 2.46 -13.99 -13.30
CA GLU A 164 2.63 -12.71 -13.97
C GLU A 164 3.61 -11.80 -13.22
N ALA A 165 3.42 -11.67 -11.89
CA ALA A 165 4.19 -10.77 -11.03
C ALA A 165 5.49 -11.38 -10.50
N GLY A 166 5.68 -12.69 -10.64
CA GLY A 166 6.85 -13.41 -10.14
C GLY A 166 8.19 -12.81 -10.56
N PRO A 167 8.42 -12.52 -11.86
CA PRO A 167 9.65 -11.88 -12.31
C PRO A 167 9.93 -10.52 -11.63
N THR A 168 8.89 -9.72 -11.38
CA THR A 168 9.00 -8.42 -10.69
C THR A 168 9.40 -8.61 -9.23
N ALA A 169 8.76 -9.55 -8.52
CA ALA A 169 9.08 -9.88 -7.13
C ALA A 169 10.51 -10.44 -7.00
N VAL A 170 10.91 -11.35 -7.89
CA VAL A 170 12.27 -11.90 -7.96
C VAL A 170 13.30 -10.79 -8.16
N ALA A 171 13.06 -9.87 -9.09
CA ALA A 171 13.97 -8.75 -9.34
C ALA A 171 14.10 -7.84 -8.10
N ALA A 172 12.98 -7.55 -7.42
CA ALA A 172 12.97 -6.75 -6.22
C ALA A 172 13.75 -7.38 -5.06
N LEU A 173 13.51 -8.67 -4.78
CA LEU A 173 14.20 -9.39 -3.71
C LEU A 173 15.68 -9.60 -4.03
N ASN A 174 16.03 -9.84 -5.30
CA ASN A 174 17.43 -9.93 -5.71
C ASN A 174 18.18 -8.59 -5.58
N PHE A 175 17.52 -7.46 -5.84
CA PHE A 175 18.09 -6.14 -5.61
C PHE A 175 18.39 -5.88 -4.12
N LEU A 176 17.57 -6.45 -3.23
CA LEU A 176 17.68 -6.30 -1.78
C LEU A 176 18.48 -7.42 -1.09
N ALA A 177 18.98 -8.41 -1.83
CA ALA A 177 19.49 -9.66 -1.25
C ALA A 177 20.74 -9.55 -0.35
N TYR A 178 21.41 -8.39 -0.35
CA TYR A 178 22.60 -8.11 0.45
C TYR A 178 22.37 -7.04 1.53
N THR A 179 21.12 -6.67 1.80
CA THR A 179 20.78 -5.80 2.93
C THR A 179 20.81 -6.59 4.23
N ASP A 180 21.30 -5.97 5.29
CA ASP A 180 21.41 -6.61 6.62
C ASP A 180 20.05 -6.72 7.31
N ALA A 181 19.13 -5.80 6.99
CA ALA A 181 17.73 -5.83 7.39
C ALA A 181 16.83 -5.43 6.22
N LEU A 182 15.57 -5.86 6.24
CA LEU A 182 14.54 -5.57 5.24
C LEU A 182 13.25 -5.10 5.92
N ILE A 183 12.79 -3.91 5.55
CA ILE A 183 11.48 -3.37 5.92
C ILE A 183 10.52 -3.56 4.75
N ILE A 184 9.41 -4.26 5.01
CA ILE A 184 8.34 -4.52 4.04
C ILE A 184 7.12 -3.68 4.43
N ASP A 185 6.78 -2.68 3.62
CA ASP A 185 5.65 -1.79 3.87
C ASP A 185 4.35 -2.32 3.24
N LEU A 186 3.46 -2.84 4.09
CA LEU A 186 2.13 -3.33 3.73
C LEU A 186 1.01 -2.42 4.25
N THR A 187 1.33 -1.19 4.69
CA THR A 187 0.37 -0.26 5.32
C THR A 187 -0.76 0.18 4.39
N GLU A 188 -0.67 -0.10 3.09
CA GLU A 188 -1.70 0.20 2.08
C GLU A 188 -2.03 -1.03 1.22
N ASN A 189 -1.64 -2.22 1.66
CA ASN A 189 -1.79 -3.45 0.91
C ASN A 189 -3.11 -4.16 1.27
N GLY A 190 -4.01 -4.24 0.29
CA GLY A 190 -5.33 -4.87 0.45
C GLY A 190 -5.35 -6.39 0.28
N GLY A 191 -4.19 -7.01 0.07
CA GLY A 191 -4.03 -8.45 -0.08
C GLY A 191 -3.91 -8.89 -1.54
N GLY A 192 -4.37 -10.11 -1.82
CA GLY A 192 -4.28 -10.70 -3.16
C GLY A 192 -3.98 -12.19 -3.14
N SER A 193 -3.17 -12.65 -4.09
CA SER A 193 -2.96 -14.06 -4.40
C SER A 193 -2.00 -14.77 -3.43
N PRO A 194 -2.39 -15.95 -2.90
CA PRO A 194 -1.50 -16.85 -2.15
C PRO A 194 -0.24 -17.27 -2.92
N SER A 195 -0.31 -17.33 -4.26
CA SER A 195 0.83 -17.75 -5.09
C SER A 195 2.04 -16.82 -4.94
N LEU A 196 1.82 -15.50 -4.88
CA LEU A 196 2.92 -14.54 -4.71
C LEU A 196 3.40 -14.47 -3.26
N ILE A 197 2.50 -14.68 -2.29
CA ILE A 197 2.87 -14.87 -0.88
C ILE A 197 3.83 -16.05 -0.75
N GLN A 198 3.50 -17.19 -1.36
CA GLN A 198 4.32 -18.39 -1.36
C GLN A 198 5.71 -18.14 -1.97
N LEU A 199 5.75 -17.51 -3.17
CA LEU A 199 7.01 -17.17 -3.83
C LEU A 199 7.89 -16.25 -2.97
N MET A 200 7.34 -15.13 -2.48
CA MET A 200 8.10 -14.15 -1.72
C MET A 200 8.57 -14.70 -0.37
N THR A 201 7.71 -15.44 0.34
CA THR A 201 8.05 -16.04 1.64
C THR A 201 9.20 -17.05 1.52
N THR A 202 9.30 -17.75 0.38
CA THR A 202 10.38 -18.73 0.14
C THR A 202 11.79 -18.10 0.19
N TYR A 203 11.94 -16.80 -0.06
CA TYR A 203 13.24 -16.13 0.06
C TYR A 203 13.72 -16.03 1.51
N PHE A 204 12.86 -16.25 2.51
CA PHE A 204 13.18 -16.00 3.91
C PHE A 204 13.49 -17.26 4.72
N PHE A 205 13.39 -18.44 4.12
CA PHE A 205 13.61 -19.73 4.79
C PHE A 205 14.53 -20.65 3.99
N ASP A 206 15.41 -21.38 4.69
CA ASP A 206 16.28 -22.37 4.06
C ASP A 206 15.55 -23.69 3.85
N GLU A 207 14.79 -24.13 4.85
CA GLU A 207 13.99 -25.35 4.84
C GLU A 207 12.53 -25.11 4.43
N PRO A 208 11.80 -26.16 3.99
CA PRO A 208 10.37 -26.04 3.69
C PRO A 208 9.54 -25.71 4.93
N GLU A 209 8.75 -24.64 4.86
CA GLU A 209 7.83 -24.24 5.93
C GLU A 209 6.36 -24.34 5.50
N HIS A 210 5.52 -24.84 6.41
CA HIS A 210 4.06 -24.84 6.22
C HIS A 210 3.53 -23.45 6.53
N LEU A 211 3.15 -22.70 5.50
CA LEU A 211 2.72 -21.32 5.64
C LEU A 211 1.30 -21.25 6.19
N ASN A 212 0.37 -21.91 5.51
CA ASN A 212 -1.06 -21.83 5.81
C ASN A 212 -1.83 -22.98 5.16
N SER A 213 -3.04 -23.24 5.65
CA SER A 213 -3.98 -24.16 5.02
C SER A 213 -5.32 -23.48 4.78
N PHE A 214 -5.96 -23.74 3.65
CA PHE A 214 -7.33 -23.33 3.38
C PHE A 214 -8.25 -24.53 3.46
N TYR A 215 -9.18 -24.52 4.42
CA TYR A 215 -10.35 -25.38 4.34
C TYR A 215 -11.30 -24.80 3.30
N ILE A 216 -11.65 -25.60 2.30
CA ILE A 216 -12.54 -25.23 1.20
C ILE A 216 -13.85 -25.98 1.38
N ARG A 217 -14.96 -25.23 1.44
CA ARG A 217 -16.29 -25.80 1.67
C ARG A 217 -16.70 -26.76 0.56
N GLU A 218 -16.45 -26.38 -0.68
CA GLU A 218 -16.73 -27.23 -1.83
C GLU A 218 -15.78 -28.43 -1.84
N GLY A 219 -16.37 -29.63 -1.86
CA GLY A 219 -15.61 -30.88 -1.84
C GLY A 219 -15.05 -31.28 -0.47
N ASP A 220 -15.30 -30.48 0.58
CA ASP A 220 -14.83 -30.75 1.96
C ASP A 220 -13.32 -31.04 2.02
N GLN A 221 -12.52 -30.17 1.40
CA GLN A 221 -11.10 -30.38 1.19
C GLN A 221 -10.25 -29.34 1.91
N THR A 222 -9.00 -29.71 2.21
CA THR A 222 -8.00 -28.79 2.76
C THR A 222 -6.84 -28.69 1.79
N GLU A 223 -6.56 -27.48 1.34
CA GLU A 223 -5.39 -27.15 0.53
C GLU A 223 -4.29 -26.58 1.43
N GLN A 224 -3.05 -27.03 1.24
CA GLN A 224 -1.90 -26.59 2.03
C GLN A 224 -0.95 -25.75 1.18
N PHE A 225 -0.43 -24.69 1.77
CA PHE A 225 0.54 -23.80 1.16
C PHE A 225 1.87 -23.91 1.89
N TRP A 226 2.88 -24.41 1.19
CA TRP A 226 4.25 -24.58 1.67
C TRP A 226 5.19 -23.65 0.92
N THR A 227 6.31 -23.24 1.51
CA THR A 227 7.36 -22.56 0.72
C THR A 227 7.82 -23.44 -0.45
N LEU A 228 8.26 -22.81 -1.54
CA LEU A 228 8.74 -23.51 -2.73
C LEU A 228 10.10 -24.18 -2.47
N PRO A 229 10.40 -25.31 -3.14
CA PRO A 229 11.69 -25.99 -2.98
C PRO A 229 12.87 -25.18 -3.54
N TRP A 230 12.61 -24.21 -4.42
CA TRP A 230 13.65 -23.41 -5.07
C TRP A 230 13.11 -22.04 -5.52
N VAL A 231 13.98 -21.03 -5.48
CA VAL A 231 13.77 -19.70 -6.07
C VAL A 231 15.05 -19.21 -6.76
N PRO A 232 14.95 -18.39 -7.82
CA PRO A 232 16.12 -17.78 -8.45
C PRO A 232 16.75 -16.71 -7.56
N GLY A 233 18.08 -16.71 -7.47
CA GLY A 233 18.85 -15.71 -6.72
C GLY A 233 19.11 -16.10 -5.27
N ARG A 234 19.53 -15.11 -4.47
CA ARG A 234 19.99 -15.35 -3.09
C ARG A 234 18.81 -15.25 -2.12
N LYS A 235 18.66 -16.27 -1.27
CA LYS A 235 17.74 -16.23 -0.13
C LYS A 235 18.29 -15.28 0.96
N MET A 236 17.38 -14.61 1.64
CA MET A 236 17.61 -13.65 2.71
C MET A 236 17.34 -14.31 4.07
N THR A 237 17.83 -15.53 4.31
CA THR A 237 17.45 -16.33 5.49
C THR A 237 17.98 -15.77 6.80
N ASN A 238 19.13 -15.09 6.75
CA ASN A 238 19.73 -14.41 7.91
C ASN A 238 19.42 -12.90 7.99
N THR A 239 18.64 -12.36 7.05
CA THR A 239 18.28 -10.93 7.06
C THR A 239 17.19 -10.66 8.10
N ASP A 240 17.34 -9.62 8.90
CA ASP A 240 16.27 -9.20 9.82
C ASP A 240 15.08 -8.64 9.04
N ILE A 241 13.86 -9.11 9.32
CA ILE A 241 12.66 -8.69 8.58
C ILE A 241 11.71 -7.93 9.50
N TYR A 242 11.29 -6.75 9.05
CA TYR A 242 10.28 -5.93 9.68
C TYR A 242 9.11 -5.74 8.71
N ILE A 243 7.87 -5.90 9.17
CA ILE A 243 6.67 -5.70 8.35
C ILE A 243 5.86 -4.56 8.93
N LEU A 244 5.61 -3.54 8.11
CA LEU A 244 4.78 -2.40 8.49
C LEU A 244 3.32 -2.68 8.16
N THR A 245 2.46 -2.46 9.14
CA THR A 245 1.03 -2.74 9.04
C THR A 245 0.19 -1.53 9.44
N SER A 246 -1.01 -1.43 8.86
CA SER A 246 -2.01 -0.45 9.27
C SER A 246 -3.39 -1.10 9.34
N SER A 247 -4.39 -0.35 9.81
CA SER A 247 -5.80 -0.78 9.75
C SER A 247 -6.33 -1.05 8.33
N ARG A 248 -5.57 -0.68 7.28
CA ARG A 248 -5.88 -0.95 5.86
C ARG A 248 -5.24 -2.22 5.33
N THR A 249 -4.24 -2.77 6.02
CA THR A 249 -3.64 -4.06 5.64
C THR A 249 -4.72 -5.12 5.74
N PHE A 250 -4.99 -5.86 4.65
CA PHE A 250 -6.16 -6.75 4.59
C PHE A 250 -5.88 -8.02 3.76
N SER A 251 -6.61 -9.11 4.03
CA SER A 251 -6.62 -10.33 3.21
C SER A 251 -5.23 -10.97 3.04
N GLY A 252 -4.79 -11.26 1.81
CA GLY A 252 -3.48 -11.89 1.57
C GLY A 252 -2.29 -11.14 2.20
N ALA A 253 -2.38 -9.84 2.47
CA ALA A 253 -1.33 -9.11 3.17
C ALA A 253 -1.28 -9.48 4.66
N GLU A 254 -2.44 -9.73 5.24
CA GLU A 254 -2.55 -10.27 6.60
C GLU A 254 -2.06 -11.72 6.64
N GLU A 255 -2.34 -12.54 5.61
CA GLU A 255 -1.79 -13.90 5.51
C GLU A 255 -0.25 -13.86 5.52
N PHE A 256 0.37 -13.07 4.65
CA PHE A 256 1.83 -12.92 4.60
C PHE A 256 2.39 -12.48 5.96
N THR A 257 1.75 -11.50 6.60
CA THR A 257 2.13 -10.97 7.92
C THR A 257 1.98 -12.03 9.02
N TYR A 258 0.85 -12.72 9.06
CA TYR A 258 0.51 -13.70 10.07
C TYR A 258 1.39 -14.95 9.97
N ASN A 259 1.69 -15.40 8.75
CA ASN A 259 2.61 -16.52 8.52
C ASN A 259 4.00 -16.17 9.06
N LEU A 260 4.57 -15.03 8.68
CA LEU A 260 5.91 -14.62 9.11
C LEU A 260 6.00 -14.27 10.59
N LYS A 261 4.92 -13.76 11.19
CA LYS A 261 4.83 -13.54 12.63
C LYS A 261 4.87 -14.86 13.40
N ASN A 262 4.02 -15.82 13.03
CA ASN A 262 3.90 -17.08 13.79
C ASN A 262 5.07 -18.04 13.53
N LEU A 263 5.75 -17.92 12.39
CA LEU A 263 7.03 -18.59 12.11
C LEU A 263 8.22 -17.87 12.78
N GLU A 264 7.98 -16.85 13.60
CA GLU A 264 9.00 -16.03 14.29
C GLU A 264 10.05 -15.45 13.35
N ARG A 265 9.67 -15.21 12.08
CA ARG A 265 10.58 -14.78 11.02
C ARG A 265 10.63 -13.26 10.84
N ALA A 266 9.55 -12.55 11.18
CA ALA A 266 9.49 -11.10 11.05
C ALA A 266 8.94 -10.44 12.32
N THR A 267 9.42 -9.22 12.59
CA THR A 267 8.83 -8.34 13.61
C THR A 267 7.81 -7.43 12.96
N ILE A 268 6.58 -7.43 13.49
CA ILE A 268 5.46 -6.66 12.94
C ILE A 268 5.35 -5.33 13.68
N VAL A 269 5.34 -4.21 12.93
CA VAL A 269 5.34 -2.86 13.49
C VAL A 269 4.17 -2.05 12.88
N GLY A 270 3.42 -1.32 13.71
CA GLY A 270 2.35 -0.45 13.26
C GLY A 270 1.03 -0.69 13.98
N GLU A 271 -0.07 -0.77 13.22
CA GLU A 271 -1.43 -0.91 13.76
C GLU A 271 -1.98 -2.33 13.53
N THR A 272 -2.98 -2.72 14.32
CA THR A 272 -3.75 -3.94 14.07
C THR A 272 -4.41 -3.88 12.69
N THR A 273 -4.29 -4.97 11.93
CA THR A 273 -4.79 -5.05 10.55
C THR A 273 -6.32 -5.21 10.47
N GLY A 274 -6.88 -5.23 9.25
CA GLY A 274 -8.32 -5.12 9.02
C GLY A 274 -9.18 -6.34 9.35
N GLY A 275 -8.59 -7.53 9.49
CA GLY A 275 -9.25 -8.75 9.97
C GLY A 275 -10.03 -9.52 8.92
N GLY A 276 -9.50 -9.71 7.72
CA GLY A 276 -10.10 -10.57 6.69
C GLY A 276 -9.21 -11.76 6.38
N ALA A 277 -9.58 -12.96 6.81
CA ALA A 277 -8.81 -14.19 6.62
C ALA A 277 -9.38 -15.13 5.56
N HIS A 278 -10.65 -14.99 5.19
CA HIS A 278 -11.27 -15.98 4.33
C HIS A 278 -10.95 -15.78 2.83
N PRO A 279 -10.55 -16.84 2.10
CA PRO A 279 -10.49 -16.78 0.65
C PRO A 279 -11.88 -16.54 0.05
N VAL A 280 -11.94 -15.63 -0.92
CA VAL A 280 -13.18 -15.10 -1.50
C VAL A 280 -13.21 -15.35 -3.00
N SER A 281 -14.38 -15.72 -3.51
CA SER A 281 -14.67 -15.82 -4.94
C SER A 281 -15.73 -14.79 -5.31
N MET A 282 -15.57 -14.18 -6.48
CA MET A 282 -16.54 -13.24 -7.02
C MET A 282 -17.58 -13.98 -7.87
N PHE A 283 -18.86 -13.70 -7.65
CA PHE A 283 -19.97 -14.28 -8.41
C PHE A 283 -20.80 -13.18 -9.06
N ILE A 284 -21.18 -13.36 -10.32
CA ILE A 284 -22.15 -12.51 -11.02
C ILE A 284 -23.56 -12.89 -10.54
N ILE A 285 -24.33 -11.90 -10.07
CA ILE A 285 -25.72 -12.09 -9.63
C ILE A 285 -26.69 -11.91 -10.80
N ASN A 286 -26.52 -10.83 -11.55
CA ASN A 286 -27.30 -10.46 -12.73
C ASN A 286 -26.45 -9.55 -13.63
N ASP A 287 -27.06 -8.80 -14.55
CA ASP A 287 -26.34 -7.88 -15.45
C ASP A 287 -25.72 -6.66 -14.74
N ASN A 288 -26.07 -6.43 -13.46
CA ASN A 288 -25.72 -5.22 -12.73
C ASN A 288 -24.87 -5.48 -11.50
N PHE A 289 -25.05 -6.61 -10.82
CA PHE A 289 -24.43 -6.89 -9.53
C PHE A 289 -23.46 -8.07 -9.56
N THR A 290 -22.38 -7.93 -8.79
CA THR A 290 -21.52 -9.03 -8.34
C THR A 290 -21.52 -9.13 -6.82
N ILE A 291 -21.12 -10.29 -6.29
CA ILE A 291 -20.93 -10.51 -4.86
C ILE A 291 -19.64 -11.28 -4.59
N GLY A 292 -18.86 -10.81 -3.61
CA GLY A 292 -17.78 -11.59 -3.02
C GLY A 292 -18.34 -12.60 -2.01
N VAL A 293 -18.10 -13.89 -2.23
CA VAL A 293 -18.54 -14.97 -1.34
C VAL A 293 -17.31 -15.72 -0.79
N PRO A 294 -17.07 -15.63 0.52
CA PRO A 294 -16.05 -16.43 1.19
C PRO A 294 -16.39 -17.91 1.13
N PHE A 295 -15.58 -18.68 0.40
CA PHE A 295 -15.84 -20.10 0.10
C PHE A 295 -14.97 -21.06 0.92
N GLY A 296 -13.98 -20.52 1.59
CA GLY A 296 -13.08 -21.27 2.46
C GLY A 296 -12.68 -20.44 3.66
N ARG A 297 -11.84 -21.02 4.52
CA ARG A 297 -11.25 -20.33 5.67
C ARG A 297 -9.79 -20.70 5.83
N ALA A 298 -8.97 -19.70 6.18
CA ALA A 298 -7.60 -19.93 6.59
C ALA A 298 -7.53 -20.69 7.91
N VAL A 299 -6.55 -21.57 8.02
CA VAL A 299 -6.18 -22.30 9.23
C VAL A 299 -4.66 -22.34 9.26
N ASN A 300 -4.07 -21.50 10.10
CA ASN A 300 -2.62 -21.48 10.25
C ASN A 300 -2.16 -22.71 11.05
N PRO A 301 -1.10 -23.40 10.63
CA PRO A 301 -0.69 -24.68 11.22
C PRO A 301 -0.13 -24.57 12.64
N ILE A 302 0.29 -23.36 13.06
CA ILE A 302 0.88 -23.12 14.39
C ILE A 302 -0.24 -22.75 15.38
N THR A 303 -1.05 -21.77 15.02
CA THR A 303 -2.10 -21.24 15.91
C THR A 303 -3.39 -22.06 15.87
N ASN A 304 -3.55 -22.95 14.88
CA ASN A 304 -4.76 -23.75 14.63
C ASN A 304 -6.04 -22.90 14.47
N THR A 305 -5.88 -21.62 14.12
CA THR A 305 -6.95 -20.64 13.91
C THR A 305 -6.52 -19.66 12.81
N ASN A 306 -7.18 -18.50 12.70
CA ASN A 306 -6.85 -17.42 11.76
C ASN A 306 -7.08 -16.03 12.39
N TRP A 307 -6.94 -14.99 11.57
CA TRP A 307 -7.07 -13.57 11.93
C TRP A 307 -8.44 -12.95 11.56
N GLU A 308 -9.45 -13.75 11.20
CA GLU A 308 -10.77 -13.23 10.83
C GLU A 308 -11.38 -12.42 11.99
N GLY A 309 -11.88 -11.21 11.69
CA GLY A 309 -12.53 -10.31 12.64
C GLY A 309 -11.61 -9.68 13.70
N THR A 310 -10.39 -10.20 13.88
CA THR A 310 -9.42 -9.72 14.88
C THR A 310 -8.26 -8.95 14.26
N GLY A 311 -7.87 -9.32 13.04
CA GLY A 311 -6.65 -8.84 12.42
C GLY A 311 -5.40 -9.42 13.07
N VAL A 312 -4.26 -9.07 12.49
CA VAL A 312 -2.93 -9.38 13.01
C VAL A 312 -2.53 -8.24 13.94
N GLU A 313 -2.40 -8.55 15.24
CA GLU A 313 -1.85 -7.60 16.19
C GLU A 313 -0.33 -7.45 15.96
N PRO A 314 0.21 -6.22 15.87
CA PRO A 314 1.65 -6.00 15.70
C PRO A 314 2.43 -6.36 16.97
N ASP A 315 3.71 -6.69 16.83
CA ASP A 315 4.61 -6.90 17.98
C ASP A 315 4.99 -5.56 18.63
N VAL A 316 5.11 -4.52 17.80
CA VAL A 316 5.35 -3.14 18.23
C VAL A 316 4.22 -2.24 17.74
N LYS A 317 3.33 -1.89 18.67
CA LYS A 317 2.14 -1.10 18.37
C LYS A 317 2.42 0.40 18.37
N VAL A 318 2.30 1.03 17.21
CA VAL A 318 2.48 2.47 16.98
C VAL A 318 1.51 2.94 15.89
N ASN A 319 1.33 4.25 15.70
CA ASN A 319 0.49 4.72 14.60
C ASN A 319 1.15 4.42 13.25
N LYS A 320 0.36 4.27 12.18
CA LYS A 320 0.88 4.03 10.81
C LYS A 320 2.02 5.00 10.44
N ASP A 321 1.85 6.29 10.79
CA ASP A 321 2.79 7.35 10.42
C ASP A 321 4.14 7.25 11.15
N GLU A 322 4.20 6.50 12.26
CA GLU A 322 5.41 6.28 13.07
C GLU A 322 6.08 4.94 12.76
N ALA A 323 5.34 3.99 12.17
CA ALA A 323 5.77 2.60 11.99
C ALA A 323 7.10 2.45 11.24
N PHE A 324 7.30 3.25 10.19
CA PHE A 324 8.55 3.22 9.41
C PHE A 324 9.75 3.65 10.26
N ASP A 325 9.66 4.80 10.92
CA ASP A 325 10.78 5.37 11.68
C ASP A 325 11.15 4.45 12.86
N VAL A 326 10.16 3.81 13.50
CA VAL A 326 10.37 2.84 14.58
C VAL A 326 11.04 1.56 14.06
N ALA A 327 10.52 0.95 13.00
CA ALA A 327 11.12 -0.26 12.42
C ALA A 327 12.55 0.00 11.91
N TYR A 328 12.79 1.18 11.32
CA TYR A 328 14.11 1.53 10.83
C TYR A 328 15.11 1.75 11.97
N GLN A 329 14.69 2.39 13.06
CA GLN A 329 15.51 2.49 14.27
C GLN A 329 15.86 1.09 14.82
N MET A 330 14.87 0.19 14.96
CA MET A 330 15.09 -1.18 15.45
C MET A 330 16.07 -1.96 14.56
N ALA A 331 15.94 -1.84 13.24
CA ALA A 331 16.84 -2.47 12.28
C ALA A 331 18.29 -1.99 12.43
N LEU A 332 18.48 -0.67 12.60
CA LEU A 332 19.80 -0.08 12.79
C LEU A 332 20.42 -0.45 14.14
N GLU A 333 19.62 -0.48 15.21
CA GLU A 333 20.07 -0.90 16.54
C GLU A 333 20.56 -2.34 16.52
N LYS A 334 19.75 -3.27 15.99
CA LYS A 334 20.12 -4.68 15.89
C LYS A 334 21.33 -4.90 14.98
N ARG A 335 21.42 -4.18 13.87
CA ARG A 335 22.59 -4.23 12.98
C ARG A 335 23.85 -3.72 13.68
N LEU A 336 23.78 -2.61 14.41
CA LEU A 336 24.93 -2.03 15.13
C LEU A 336 25.47 -2.98 16.20
N GLU A 337 24.59 -3.69 16.92
CA GLU A 337 24.97 -4.69 17.93
C GLU A 337 25.74 -5.88 17.33
N ASN A 338 25.42 -6.28 16.10
CA ASN A 338 25.98 -7.45 15.44
C ASN A 338 27.13 -7.15 14.47
N GLU A 339 27.39 -5.87 14.16
CA GLU A 339 28.49 -5.49 13.29
C GLU A 339 29.83 -5.71 14.03
N GLU A 340 30.87 -6.11 13.30
CA GLU A 340 32.22 -6.29 13.85
C GLU A 340 33.22 -5.32 13.22
N MET A 341 32.99 -4.90 11.97
CA MET A 341 33.86 -3.96 11.27
C MET A 341 33.62 -2.53 11.76
N GLU A 342 34.67 -1.94 12.34
CA GLU A 342 34.61 -0.62 12.99
C GLU A 342 34.16 0.49 12.03
N GLU A 343 34.58 0.44 10.76
CA GLU A 343 34.15 1.42 9.75
C GLU A 343 32.64 1.36 9.51
N LEU A 344 32.08 0.14 9.43
CA LEU A 344 30.64 -0.03 9.25
C LEU A 344 29.87 0.32 10.52
N LYS A 345 30.38 -0.02 11.71
CA LYS A 345 29.80 0.40 13.00
C LYS A 345 29.59 1.89 13.05
N ASN A 346 30.62 2.65 12.71
CA ASN A 346 30.57 4.11 12.72
C ASN A 346 29.52 4.66 11.74
N GLN A 347 29.39 4.04 10.56
CA GLN A 347 28.34 4.40 9.59
C GLN A 347 26.93 4.09 10.10
N VAL A 348 26.72 2.93 10.74
CA VAL A 348 25.42 2.55 11.33
C VAL A 348 25.07 3.51 12.45
N ALA A 349 26.00 3.74 13.37
CA ALA A 349 25.83 4.64 14.51
C ALA A 349 25.49 6.06 14.07
N TRP A 350 26.19 6.59 13.07
CA TRP A 350 25.89 7.91 12.49
C TRP A 350 24.46 8.01 11.96
N THR A 351 24.00 6.97 11.27
CA THR A 351 22.64 6.90 10.73
C THR A 351 21.63 6.82 11.87
N LEU A 352 21.85 5.92 12.83
CA LEU A 352 21.00 5.71 14.00
C LEU A 352 20.83 6.99 14.82
N ASP A 353 21.90 7.73 15.07
CA ASP A 353 21.86 8.99 15.80
C ASP A 353 20.96 10.03 15.10
N GLY A 354 20.98 10.07 13.76
CA GLY A 354 20.10 10.94 12.97
C GLY A 354 18.63 10.58 13.11
N ILE A 355 18.32 9.27 13.04
CA ILE A 355 16.95 8.77 13.21
C ILE A 355 16.46 9.01 14.65
N LYS A 356 17.29 8.77 15.67
CA LYS A 356 16.95 9.07 17.07
C LYS A 356 16.66 10.55 17.27
N ALA A 357 17.45 11.45 16.67
CA ALA A 357 17.18 12.88 16.76
C ALA A 357 15.82 13.28 16.18
N LYS A 358 15.39 12.63 15.08
CA LYS A 358 14.07 12.83 14.47
C LYS A 358 12.95 12.29 15.35
N ASN A 359 13.13 11.11 15.92
CA ASN A 359 12.11 10.40 16.70
C ASN A 359 11.93 11.00 18.10
N GLU A 360 13.04 11.31 18.80
CA GLU A 360 13.03 11.78 20.19
C GLU A 360 12.86 13.30 20.32
N GLN A 361 13.15 14.07 19.26
CA GLN A 361 13.02 15.53 19.17
C GLN A 361 13.60 16.29 20.37
N PHE A 362 14.92 16.53 20.36
CA PHE A 362 15.56 17.32 21.41
C PHE A 362 14.97 18.75 21.49
N ASN A 363 14.42 19.12 22.64
CA ASN A 363 13.82 20.43 22.84
C ASN A 363 14.88 21.50 23.14
N LEU A 364 15.22 22.28 22.12
CA LEU A 364 16.08 23.44 22.26
C LEU A 364 15.28 24.62 22.86
N ASP A 365 15.83 25.29 23.88
CA ASP A 365 15.19 26.48 24.49
C ASP A 365 14.94 27.56 23.41
N PRO A 366 13.67 27.95 23.14
CA PRO A 366 13.35 28.96 22.14
C PRO A 366 14.05 30.31 22.39
N LYS A 367 14.37 30.63 23.66
CA LYS A 367 15.10 31.86 24.00
C LYS A 367 16.55 31.83 23.53
N LYS A 368 17.16 30.64 23.47
CA LYS A 368 18.53 30.43 22.99
C LYS A 368 18.63 30.30 21.47
N MET A 369 17.53 30.01 20.76
CA MET A 369 17.55 29.81 19.30
C MET A 369 18.17 30.98 18.53
N LYS A 370 17.96 32.22 18.98
CA LYS A 370 18.56 33.41 18.34
C LYS A 370 20.09 33.42 18.39
N GLU A 371 20.72 32.78 19.38
CA GLU A 371 22.18 32.73 19.51
C GLU A 371 22.84 32.02 18.32
N TYR A 372 22.16 31.02 17.76
CA TYR A 372 22.63 30.21 16.64
C TYR A 372 22.63 30.96 15.30
N THR A 373 21.89 32.06 15.21
CA THR A 373 21.78 32.83 13.97
C THR A 373 23.05 33.61 13.66
N GLY A 374 23.33 33.77 12.37
CA GLY A 374 24.48 34.53 11.87
C GLY A 374 25.10 33.95 10.60
N ASN A 375 26.14 34.62 10.13
CA ASN A 375 26.97 34.19 9.01
C ASN A 375 28.22 33.48 9.55
N PHE A 376 28.57 32.37 8.94
CA PHE A 376 29.74 31.55 9.27
C PHE A 376 30.46 31.17 7.98
N GLY A 377 31.24 32.11 7.42
CA GLY A 377 31.83 31.98 6.10
C GLY A 377 30.76 31.74 5.02
N PRO A 378 30.78 30.61 4.28
CA PRO A 378 29.79 30.31 3.25
C PRO A 378 28.44 29.84 3.83
N ARG A 379 28.31 29.72 5.15
CA ARG A 379 27.13 29.16 5.83
C ARG A 379 26.33 30.27 6.48
N VAL A 380 25.02 30.25 6.32
CA VAL A 380 24.09 31.21 6.92
C VAL A 380 23.05 30.46 7.73
N ILE A 381 22.87 30.85 8.99
CA ILE A 381 21.86 30.31 9.89
C ILE A 381 20.78 31.37 10.14
N THR A 382 19.54 31.02 9.82
CA THR A 382 18.38 31.90 10.00
C THR A 382 17.34 31.26 10.91
N LEU A 383 16.57 32.08 11.63
CA LEU A 383 15.43 31.66 12.44
C LEU A 383 14.16 32.12 11.75
N GLN A 384 13.29 31.19 11.36
CA GLN A 384 12.03 31.47 10.67
C GLN A 384 10.94 30.60 11.30
N ASP A 385 9.80 31.21 11.67
CA ASP A 385 8.62 30.52 12.21
C ASP A 385 8.93 29.54 13.37
N GLY A 386 9.87 29.92 14.25
CA GLY A 386 10.28 29.10 15.41
C GLY A 386 11.22 27.94 15.09
N ALA A 387 11.73 27.84 13.86
CA ALA A 387 12.71 26.82 13.45
C ALA A 387 14.00 27.45 12.91
N LEU A 388 15.12 26.77 13.16
CA LEU A 388 16.42 27.14 12.61
C LEU A 388 16.57 26.55 11.20
N TYR A 389 17.14 27.33 10.30
CA TYR A 389 17.41 26.97 8.92
C TYR A 389 18.87 27.23 8.58
N TYR A 390 19.50 26.24 7.97
CA TYR A 390 20.84 26.31 7.42
C TYR A 390 20.79 26.56 5.92
N GLN A 391 21.71 27.40 5.43
CA GLN A 391 21.95 27.62 4.02
C GLN A 391 23.45 27.66 3.77
N ARG A 392 23.93 27.05 2.67
CA ARG A 392 25.32 27.19 2.21
C ARG A 392 25.32 27.89 0.86
N GLU A 393 25.85 29.10 0.81
CA GLU A 393 25.83 29.96 -0.38
C GLU A 393 24.41 30.09 -0.94
N ASP A 394 24.22 29.93 -2.24
CA ASP A 394 22.92 30.07 -2.92
C ASP A 394 22.09 28.77 -2.93
N ARG A 395 22.49 27.75 -2.16
CA ARG A 395 21.75 26.48 -2.09
C ARG A 395 20.40 26.64 -1.37
N PRO A 396 19.45 25.71 -1.55
CA PRO A 396 18.20 25.70 -0.80
C PRO A 396 18.44 25.69 0.72
N LYS A 397 17.55 26.37 1.45
CA LYS A 397 17.53 26.31 2.92
C LYS A 397 17.05 24.94 3.38
N MET A 398 17.70 24.40 4.40
CA MET A 398 17.33 23.15 5.04
C MET A 398 16.99 23.39 6.50
N LYS A 399 15.92 22.75 6.98
CA LYS A 399 15.52 22.85 8.39
C LYS A 399 16.54 22.11 9.25
N MET A 400 16.94 22.73 10.34
CA MET A 400 17.86 22.14 11.31
C MET A 400 17.08 21.37 12.36
N ILE A 401 17.39 20.09 12.54
CA ILE A 401 16.80 19.23 13.57
C ILE A 401 17.81 19.12 14.72
N PRO A 402 17.51 19.64 15.91
CA PRO A 402 18.42 19.54 17.04
C PRO A 402 18.56 18.08 17.48
N MET A 403 19.80 17.60 17.58
CA MET A 403 20.10 16.28 18.13
C MET A 403 20.39 16.37 19.64
N LYS A 404 21.10 17.44 20.02
CA LYS A 404 21.46 17.82 21.39
C LYS A 404 21.86 19.30 21.38
N GLU A 405 22.25 19.84 22.53
CA GLU A 405 22.78 21.21 22.57
C GLU A 405 23.96 21.35 21.58
N ASP A 406 23.86 22.37 20.73
CA ASP A 406 24.85 22.76 19.72
C ASP A 406 25.11 21.77 18.58
N VAL A 407 24.39 20.64 18.44
CA VAL A 407 24.55 19.69 17.32
C VAL A 407 23.24 19.45 16.58
N PHE A 408 23.28 19.57 15.26
CA PHE A 408 22.10 19.53 14.40
C PHE A 408 22.23 18.54 13.24
N TYR A 409 21.11 17.89 12.94
CA TYR A 409 20.83 16.97 11.84
C TYR A 409 19.97 17.64 10.76
N PHE A 410 19.94 17.03 9.56
CA PHE A 410 19.21 17.48 8.38
C PHE A 410 18.62 16.27 7.65
N ASP A 411 17.30 16.22 7.48
CA ASP A 411 16.62 15.13 6.78
C ASP A 411 17.10 15.00 5.33
N GLU A 412 17.32 16.12 4.65
CA GLU A 412 17.73 16.18 3.24
C GLU A 412 19.24 15.98 3.04
N LEU A 413 20.03 15.95 4.14
CA LEU A 413 21.49 15.87 4.10
C LEU A 413 22.05 14.90 5.15
N GLN A 414 21.64 13.65 5.07
CA GLN A 414 21.88 12.65 6.11
C GLN A 414 23.35 12.31 6.37
N TYR A 415 24.25 12.59 5.41
CA TYR A 415 25.70 12.43 5.57
C TYR A 415 26.36 13.57 6.37
N PHE A 416 25.63 14.63 6.71
CA PHE A 416 26.17 15.86 7.30
C PHE A 416 25.53 16.17 8.66
N ARG A 417 26.32 16.73 9.57
CA ARG A 417 25.86 17.35 10.82
C ARG A 417 26.54 18.70 10.97
N LEU A 418 25.87 19.63 11.66
CA LEU A 418 26.44 20.93 12.00
C LEU A 418 26.60 21.04 13.51
N LYS A 419 27.82 21.33 13.96
CA LYS A 419 28.15 21.59 15.36
C LYS A 419 28.51 23.05 15.56
N PHE A 420 27.91 23.69 16.56
CA PHE A 420 28.32 25.03 16.98
C PHE A 420 29.45 24.94 17.99
N ILE A 421 30.43 25.84 17.84
CA ILE A 421 31.59 25.93 18.73
C ILE A 421 31.41 27.18 19.59
N ARG A 422 31.51 27.00 20.90
CA ARG A 422 31.42 28.07 21.89
C ARG A 422 32.76 28.38 22.54
N GLU A 423 33.04 29.65 22.72
CA GLU A 423 34.14 30.16 23.56
C GLU A 423 33.56 31.18 24.55
N ASN A 424 33.88 31.03 25.84
CA ASN A 424 33.33 31.88 26.91
C ASN A 424 31.79 32.01 26.87
N GLY A 425 31.09 30.93 26.55
CA GLY A 425 29.63 30.86 26.45
C GLY A 425 29.03 31.41 25.15
N LYS A 426 29.83 32.03 24.28
CA LYS A 426 29.36 32.61 23.00
C LYS A 426 29.72 31.71 21.83
N ILE A 427 28.80 31.58 20.87
CA ILE A 427 29.06 30.89 19.60
C ILE A 427 30.06 31.72 18.79
N VAL A 428 31.21 31.12 18.48
CA VAL A 428 32.30 31.75 17.70
C VAL A 428 32.51 31.11 16.34
N ALA A 429 32.07 29.86 16.12
CA ALA A 429 32.23 29.16 14.86
C ALA A 429 31.19 28.05 14.69
N VAL A 430 31.15 27.48 13.48
CA VAL A 430 30.50 26.19 13.20
C VAL A 430 31.51 25.22 12.60
N GLU A 431 31.31 23.94 12.89
CA GLU A 431 32.03 22.80 12.34
C GLU A 431 31.03 21.91 11.61
N GLY A 432 31.25 21.71 10.32
CA GLY A 432 30.57 20.70 9.54
C GLY A 432 31.23 19.35 9.79
N MET A 433 30.45 18.34 10.15
CA MET A 433 30.90 16.96 10.37
C MET A 433 30.27 16.07 9.30
N TYR A 434 31.06 15.16 8.71
CA TYR A 434 30.60 14.26 7.65
C TYR A 434 30.70 12.80 8.10
N ASP A 435 29.84 11.94 7.56
CA ASP A 435 29.78 10.50 7.83
C ASP A 435 31.08 9.73 7.49
N ASN A 436 31.92 10.31 6.64
CA ASN A 436 33.26 9.80 6.33
C ASN A 436 34.36 10.28 7.29
N GLY A 437 34.00 10.96 8.38
CA GLY A 437 34.92 11.47 9.40
C GLY A 437 35.59 12.80 9.07
N ASN A 438 35.40 13.36 7.88
CA ASN A 438 35.92 14.69 7.57
C ASN A 438 35.22 15.77 8.40
N THR A 439 35.88 16.91 8.56
CA THR A 439 35.31 18.11 9.17
C THR A 439 35.76 19.38 8.45
N ASP A 440 34.93 20.43 8.49
CA ASP A 440 35.33 21.77 8.04
C ASP A 440 34.75 22.88 8.92
N LYS A 441 35.63 23.78 9.41
CA LYS A 441 35.30 24.85 10.34
C LYS A 441 35.13 26.20 9.63
N ASN A 442 34.10 26.97 10.01
CA ASN A 442 33.95 28.37 9.63
C ASN A 442 33.68 29.26 10.85
N GLU A 443 34.49 30.30 11.02
CA GLU A 443 34.32 31.29 12.08
C GLU A 443 33.05 32.14 11.83
N LYS A 444 32.46 32.62 12.91
CA LYS A 444 31.33 33.54 12.90
C LYS A 444 31.81 34.92 12.43
N GLY A 445 31.13 35.43 11.40
CA GLY A 445 31.39 36.74 10.81
C GLY A 445 30.73 37.91 11.52
#